data_AF-A3JKJ4-F1
#
_entry.id   AF-A3JKJ4-F1
#
_cell.length_a   1.000
_cell.length_b   1.000
_cell.length_c   1.000
_cell.angle_alpha   90.00
_cell.angle_beta   90.00
_cell.angle_gamma   90.00
#
_symmetry.space_group_name_H-M   'P 1'
#
loop_
_entity.id
_entity.type
_entity.pdbx_description
1 polymer ?
#
loop_
_entity_poly.entity_id
_entity_poly.type
_entity_poly.pdbx_seq_one_letter_code
_entity_poly.pdbx_strand_id
1 'polypeptide(L)'
;MLTPYDTHTTCSNTCNCIVKADINDDLNVGPETAEAINDAVRENGGSAWLTLEEVEASQHAFSESDLQEAKEGGGILLDIYVPDCNNCGSDQ
;
A
#
# COMPACT_ATOMS: atom_id res chain seq x y z
N MET A 1 -19.62 -0.87 -1.79
CA MET A 1 -19.14 0.47 -1.39
C MET A 1 -17.70 0.28 -0.99
N LEU A 2 -16.78 0.87 -1.75
CA LEU A 2 -15.36 0.92 -1.40
C LEU A 2 -15.17 2.03 -0.36
N THR A 3 -14.23 1.86 0.57
CA THR A 3 -13.90 2.85 1.60
C THR A 3 -12.44 3.25 1.43
N PRO A 4 -12.09 4.55 1.56
CA PRO A 4 -10.69 4.96 1.63
C PRO A 4 -9.97 4.19 2.74
N TYR A 5 -8.80 3.67 2.42
CA TYR A 5 -7.99 2.81 3.27
C TYR A 5 -6.61 3.43 3.44
N ASP A 6 -6.31 3.77 4.69
CA ASP A 6 -5.02 4.29 5.12
C ASP A 6 -4.19 3.16 5.75
N THR A 7 -2.97 2.99 5.26
CA THR A 7 -2.02 2.01 5.82
C THR A 7 -1.06 2.69 6.79
N HIS A 8 -0.98 2.17 8.02
CA HIS A 8 0.00 2.62 9.02
C HIS A 8 0.62 1.43 9.75
N THR A 9 1.95 1.40 9.86
CA THR A 9 2.65 0.44 10.73
C THR A 9 3.60 1.14 11.68
N THR A 10 3.72 0.60 12.89
CA THR A 10 4.63 1.05 13.93
C THR A 10 5.85 0.15 13.97
N CYS A 11 7.03 0.71 13.74
CA CYS A 11 8.29 0.00 13.99
C CYS A 11 8.40 -0.35 15.49
N SER A 12 8.50 -1.63 15.80
CA SER A 12 8.61 -2.13 17.18
C SER A 12 10.06 -1.98 17.68
N ASN A 13 10.45 -0.76 18.07
CA ASN A 13 11.51 -0.46 19.04
C ASN A 13 11.73 1.07 19.13
N THR A 14 11.12 1.72 20.13
CA THR A 14 11.45 3.06 20.67
C THR A 14 11.51 4.30 19.74
N CYS A 15 11.52 4.14 18.42
CA CYS A 15 11.34 5.20 17.45
C CYS A 15 9.95 5.05 16.86
N ASN A 16 9.08 6.06 17.02
CA ASN A 16 7.87 6.19 16.22
C ASN A 16 8.27 6.51 14.77
N CYS A 17 8.83 5.53 14.06
CA CYS A 17 8.98 5.61 12.63
C CYS A 17 7.61 5.27 12.04
N ILE A 18 6.95 6.28 11.49
CA ILE A 18 5.81 6.05 10.60
C ILE A 18 6.44 5.54 9.31
N VAL A 19 6.41 4.23 9.11
CA VAL A 19 6.72 3.68 7.79
C VAL A 19 5.45 3.82 6.98
N LYS A 20 5.47 4.78 6.05
CA LYS A 20 4.51 4.76 4.94
C LYS A 20 4.99 3.66 4.01
N ALA A 21 4.19 2.61 3.87
CA ALA A 21 4.26 1.86 2.63
C ALA A 21 4.04 2.87 1.50
N ASP A 22 4.72 2.75 0.36
CA ASP A 22 4.57 3.67 -0.79
C ASP A 22 3.24 3.41 -1.51
N ILE A 23 2.19 3.40 -0.71
CA ILE A 23 0.79 3.22 -1.02
C ILE A 23 0.24 4.63 -0.88
N ASN A 24 -0.05 5.26 -2.01
CA ASN A 24 -0.63 6.60 -2.04
C ASN A 24 -1.79 6.71 -1.03
N ASP A 25 -1.79 7.79 -0.23
CA ASP A 25 -2.57 7.96 1.01
C ASP A 25 -4.12 7.97 0.86
N ASP A 26 -4.73 7.39 -0.18
CA ASP A 26 -6.19 7.42 -0.39
C ASP A 26 -6.67 6.25 -1.28
N LEU A 27 -6.21 5.02 -1.03
CA LEU A 27 -6.70 3.86 -1.79
C LEU A 27 -8.13 3.51 -1.41
N ASN A 28 -9.02 3.47 -2.39
CA ASN A 28 -10.40 3.07 -2.22
C ASN A 28 -10.56 1.57 -2.54
N VAL A 29 -10.26 0.73 -1.55
CA VAL A 29 -10.17 -0.73 -1.71
C VAL A 29 -11.23 -1.48 -0.91
N GLY A 30 -11.49 -2.72 -1.31
CA GLY A 30 -12.34 -3.65 -0.59
C GLY A 30 -11.67 -4.17 0.69
N PRO A 31 -12.44 -4.82 1.59
CA PRO A 31 -11.90 -5.36 2.85
C PRO A 31 -10.86 -6.46 2.63
N GLU A 32 -11.01 -7.30 1.60
CA GLU A 32 -10.06 -8.38 1.29
C GLU A 32 -8.69 -7.82 0.84
N THR A 33 -8.70 -6.83 -0.05
CA THR A 33 -7.49 -6.13 -0.51
C THR A 33 -6.83 -5.36 0.64
N ALA A 34 -7.62 -4.70 1.49
CA ALA A 34 -7.11 -4.02 2.68
C ALA A 34 -6.45 -5.01 3.67
N GLU A 35 -7.01 -6.22 3.84
CA GLU A 35 -6.39 -7.28 4.66
C GLU A 35 -5.05 -7.74 4.06
N ALA A 36 -5.00 -7.98 2.75
CA ALA A 36 -3.76 -8.32 2.05
C ALA A 36 -2.68 -7.23 2.19
N ILE A 37 -3.07 -5.96 2.12
CA ILE A 37 -2.15 -4.84 2.35
C ILE A 37 -1.63 -4.85 3.79
N ASN A 38 -2.53 -5.00 4.77
CA ASN A 38 -2.13 -5.07 6.19
C ASN A 38 -1.17 -6.24 6.45
N ASP A 39 -1.41 -7.40 5.86
CA ASP A 39 -0.54 -8.57 6.03
C ASP A 39 0.84 -8.34 5.42
N ALA A 40 0.91 -7.82 4.19
CA ALA A 40 2.19 -7.43 3.58
C ALA A 40 2.94 -6.41 4.44
N VAL A 41 2.23 -5.45 5.02
CA VAL A 41 2.82 -4.46 5.92
C VAL A 41 3.38 -5.09 7.19
N ARG A 42 2.67 -6.06 7.78
CA ARG A 42 3.11 -6.81 8.97
C ARG A 42 4.32 -7.71 8.69
N GLU A 43 4.42 -8.21 7.48
CA GLU A 43 5.54 -9.04 7.01
C GLU A 43 6.76 -8.21 6.57
N ASN A 44 6.70 -6.88 6.67
CA ASN A 44 7.71 -5.93 6.17
C ASN A 44 7.91 -5.98 4.65
N GLY A 45 6.85 -6.29 3.92
CA GLY A 45 6.82 -6.28 2.47
C GLY A 45 5.86 -7.33 1.91
N GLY A 46 5.48 -7.15 0.65
CA GLY A 46 4.64 -8.11 -0.06
C GLY A 46 3.98 -7.47 -1.27
N SER A 47 2.85 -8.03 -1.68
CA SER A 47 2.11 -7.54 -2.83
C SER A 47 0.62 -7.75 -2.61
N ALA A 48 -0.22 -6.77 -2.97
CA ALA A 48 -1.67 -6.90 -2.95
C ALA A 48 -2.22 -6.71 -4.37
N TRP A 49 -3.16 -7.58 -4.76
CA TRP A 49 -3.82 -7.44 -6.06
C TRP A 49 -5.01 -6.48 -5.92
N LEU A 50 -5.02 -5.43 -6.73
CA LEU A 50 -6.16 -4.52 -6.85
C LEU A 50 -6.94 -4.86 -8.10
N THR A 51 -8.25 -5.00 -7.97
CA THR A 51 -9.15 -5.16 -9.10
C THR A 51 -9.26 -3.87 -9.90
N LEU A 52 -9.68 -3.96 -11.17
CA LEU A 52 -9.94 -2.78 -12.00
C LEU A 52 -10.87 -1.76 -11.32
N GLU A 53 -11.90 -2.22 -10.61
CA GLU A 53 -12.84 -1.33 -9.89
C GLU A 53 -12.12 -0.52 -8.79
N GLU A 54 -11.24 -1.17 -8.02
CA GLU A 54 -10.47 -0.52 -6.96
C GLU A 54 -9.42 0.45 -7.52
N VAL A 55 -8.80 0.09 -8.64
CA VAL A 55 -7.86 0.97 -9.35
C VAL A 55 -8.58 2.20 -9.91
N GLU A 56 -9.75 2.04 -10.53
CA GLU A 56 -10.54 3.17 -11.04
C GLU A 56 -11.07 4.06 -9.91
N ALA A 57 -11.51 3.46 -8.80
CA ALA A 57 -11.93 4.20 -7.61
C ALA A 57 -10.77 4.98 -6.96
N SER A 58 -9.55 4.51 -7.18
CA SER A 58 -8.30 5.09 -6.66
C SER A 58 -7.47 5.74 -7.77
N GLN A 59 -8.05 6.12 -8.90
CA GLN A 59 -7.28 6.51 -10.09
C GLN A 59 -6.32 7.71 -9.87
N HIS A 60 -6.57 8.52 -8.84
CA HIS A 60 -5.71 9.63 -8.43
C HIS A 60 -4.39 9.18 -7.80
N ALA A 61 -4.32 7.93 -7.33
CA ALA A 61 -3.17 7.28 -6.72
C ALA A 61 -2.29 6.53 -7.74
N PHE A 62 -2.68 6.50 -9.02
CA PHE A 62 -2.01 5.72 -10.05
C PHE A 62 -1.60 6.60 -11.24
N SER A 63 -0.50 6.25 -11.90
CA SER A 63 -0.12 6.91 -13.14
C SER A 63 -1.03 6.48 -14.30
N GLU A 64 -1.11 7.27 -15.37
CA GLU A 64 -1.90 6.88 -16.56
C GLU A 64 -1.45 5.53 -17.15
N SER A 65 -0.16 5.18 -17.03
CA SER A 65 0.35 3.86 -17.43
C SER A 65 -0.19 2.74 -16.55
N ASP A 66 -0.24 2.92 -15.24
CA ASP A 66 -0.76 1.91 -14.31
C ASP A 66 -2.26 1.70 -14.52
N LEU A 67 -3.00 2.78 -14.80
CA LEU A 67 -4.41 2.73 -15.14
C LEU A 67 -4.66 1.99 -16.46
N GLN A 68 -3.80 2.18 -17.45
CA GLN A 68 -3.89 1.48 -18.73
C GLN A 68 -3.58 -0.02 -18.55
N GLU A 69 -2.54 -0.34 -17.78
CA GLU A 69 -2.18 -1.72 -17.45
C GLU A 69 -3.32 -2.42 -16.70
N ALA A 70 -3.92 -1.75 -15.71
CA ALA A 70 -5.05 -2.29 -14.96
C ALA A 70 -6.26 -2.57 -15.86
N LYS A 71 -6.53 -1.72 -16.86
CA LYS A 71 -7.61 -1.93 -17.84
C LYS A 71 -7.35 -3.11 -18.76
N GLU A 72 -6.11 -3.34 -19.15
CA GLU A 72 -5.72 -4.45 -20.02
C GLU A 72 -5.65 -5.78 -19.24
N GLY A 73 -5.20 -5.74 -17.99
CA GLY A 73 -5.03 -6.89 -17.11
C GLY A 73 -6.23 -7.25 -16.22
N GLY A 74 -7.23 -6.37 -16.11
CA GLY A 74 -8.36 -6.51 -15.17
C GLY A 74 -8.04 -6.16 -13.71
N GLY A 75 -6.88 -5.53 -13.49
CA GLY A 75 -6.34 -5.17 -12.17
C GLY A 75 -4.83 -4.96 -12.25
N ILE A 76 -4.23 -4.55 -11.14
CA ILE A 76 -2.78 -4.36 -11.00
C ILE A 76 -2.27 -4.99 -9.70
N LEU A 77 -1.04 -5.47 -9.72
CA LEU A 77 -0.35 -5.89 -8.51
C LEU A 77 0.33 -4.67 -7.89
N LEU A 78 -0.09 -4.29 -6.69
CA LEU A 78 0.56 -3.25 -5.89
C LEU A 78 1.67 -3.89 -5.06
N ASP A 79 2.91 -3.57 -5.39
CA ASP A 79 4.07 -3.94 -4.58
C ASP A 79 4.14 -3.05 -3.34
N ILE A 80 4.13 -3.70 -2.18
CA ILE A 80 4.12 -3.06 -0.88
C ILE A 80 5.51 -3.17 -0.33
N TYR A 81 6.24 -2.06 -0.39
CA TYR A 81 7.53 -1.94 0.23
C TYR A 81 7.41 -1.25 1.58
N VAL A 82 7.75 -1.99 2.64
CA VAL A 82 7.98 -1.43 3.97
C VAL A 82 9.48 -1.27 4.12
N PRO A 83 10.04 -0.05 4.00
CA PRO A 83 11.46 0.15 4.26
C PRO A 83 11.82 -0.42 5.64
N ASP A 84 12.94 -1.15 5.69
CA ASP A 84 13.49 -1.65 6.94
C ASP A 84 13.54 -0.50 7.96
N CYS A 85 13.08 -0.75 9.18
CA CYS A 85 13.31 0.14 10.33
C CYS A 85 14.80 0.27 10.70
N ASN A 86 15.73 -0.01 9.78
CA ASN A 86 17.17 0.12 9.93
C ASN A 86 17.60 1.52 9.50
N ASN A 87 17.24 2.53 10.28
CA ASN A 87 17.98 3.78 10.46
C ASN A 87 17.27 4.70 11.47
N CYS A 88 17.06 4.23 12.70
CA CYS A 88 17.27 5.15 13.82
C CYS A 88 18.77 5.41 13.82
N GLY A 89 19.18 6.49 13.16
CA GLY A 89 20.58 6.87 13.03
C GLY A 89 21.26 6.76 14.39
N SER A 90 22.47 6.25 14.39
CA SER A 90 23.32 6.09 15.57
C SER A 90 23.76 7.43 16.19
N ASP A 91 23.00 8.51 15.97
CA ASP A 91 23.26 9.90 16.35
C ASP A 91 22.01 10.54 17.02
N GLN A 92 21.38 9.82 17.94
CA GLN A 92 20.61 10.47 19.03
C GLN A 92 21.50 10.68 20.25
#